data_AF-A0A117L5M5-F1
#
_entry.id   AF-A0A117L5M5-F1
#
_cell.length_a   1.000
_cell.length_b   1.000
_cell.length_c   1.000
_cell.angle_alpha   90.00
_cell.angle_beta   90.00
_cell.angle_gamma   90.00
#
_symmetry.space_group_name_H-M   'P 1'
#
loop_
_entity.id
_entity.type
_entity.pdbx_description
1 polymer ?
#
loop_
_entity_poly.entity_id
_entity_poly.type
_entity_poly.pdbx_seq_one_letter_code
_entity_poly.pdbx_strand_id
1 'polypeptide(L)'
;MQTSLQMALGAFGTILFVFLAHKKIEGYPSPLPKSETPTMELFETVTIWLINFVSITYIVLFGSESYPSVAIGGIRFSAHFFLALLLPFLVEVVIHKRGARELGFRTPIAWKPAAALVGFGMFFGFFAFLFEGSVSKGVDKLIIGFLSPSFKEEWFYRATLQSKLERALGQNKAWFFGGLLFGLAHIPTNFFGPLWEASGYSMAAALFRLLGQCAFGWLWGILYMKNRSIFPAVIAHYFADFLPGLV
;
A
#
# COMPACT_ATOMS: atom_id res chain seq x y z
N MET A 1 19.80 12.96 3.98
CA MET A 1 19.98 11.50 4.09
C MET A 1 19.33 11.05 5.39
N GLN A 2 18.32 10.17 5.34
CA GLN A 2 17.67 9.66 6.56
C GLN A 2 18.59 8.63 7.23
N THR A 3 18.82 8.77 8.53
CA THR A 3 19.68 7.88 9.31
C THR A 3 18.95 6.59 9.68
N SER A 4 19.70 5.52 9.99
CA SER A 4 19.14 4.27 10.51
C SER A 4 18.34 4.49 11.80
N LEU A 5 18.73 5.46 12.63
CA LEU A 5 18.00 5.83 13.84
C LEU A 5 16.63 6.44 13.51
N GLN A 6 16.58 7.37 12.54
CA GLN A 6 15.30 7.95 12.09
C GLN A 6 14.38 6.87 11.51
N MET A 7 14.92 5.93 10.72
CA MET A 7 14.17 4.80 10.18
C MET A 7 13.63 3.89 11.29
N ALA A 8 14.47 3.57 12.30
CA ALA A 8 14.07 2.75 13.43
C ALA A 8 12.93 3.40 14.22
N LEU A 9 13.07 4.69 14.57
CA LEU A 9 12.04 5.44 15.28
C LEU A 9 10.73 5.49 14.50
N GLY A 10 10.78 5.71 13.18
CA GLY A 10 9.62 5.66 12.31
C GLY A 10 8.95 4.28 12.34
N ALA A 11 9.72 3.20 12.16
CA ALA A 11 9.18 1.84 12.17
C ALA A 11 8.54 1.46 13.51
N PHE A 12 9.22 1.69 14.63
CA PHE A 12 8.69 1.39 15.96
C PHE A 12 7.50 2.29 16.33
N GLY A 13 7.52 3.55 15.94
CA GLY A 13 6.38 4.46 16.08
C GLY A 13 5.16 3.97 15.31
N THR A 14 5.33 3.52 14.06
CA THR A 14 4.23 2.94 13.28
C THR A 14 3.72 1.64 13.91
N ILE A 15 4.58 0.79 14.47
CA ILE A 15 4.16 -0.40 15.22
C ILE A 15 3.29 -0.03 16.43
N LEU A 16 3.61 1.06 17.16
CA LEU A 16 2.74 1.55 18.23
C LEU A 16 1.35 1.94 17.69
N PHE A 17 1.29 2.60 16.54
CA PHE A 17 0.01 2.91 15.89
C PHE A 17 -0.72 1.66 15.41
N VAL A 18 -0.02 0.60 14.99
CA VAL A 18 -0.64 -0.71 14.71
C VAL A 18 -1.34 -1.24 15.96
N PHE A 19 -0.70 -1.19 17.13
CA PHE A 19 -1.33 -1.62 18.39
C PHE A 19 -2.57 -0.78 18.74
N LEU A 20 -2.49 0.55 18.60
CA LEU A 20 -3.63 1.44 18.83
C LEU A 20 -4.77 1.15 17.84
N ALA A 21 -4.46 1.03 16.56
CA ALA A 21 -5.43 0.70 15.53
C ALA A 21 -6.07 -0.65 15.78
N HIS A 22 -5.30 -1.67 16.17
CA HIS A 22 -5.81 -3.00 16.44
C HIS A 22 -6.73 -3.03 17.68
N LYS A 23 -6.28 -2.44 18.80
CA LYS A 23 -6.91 -2.62 20.12
C LYS A 23 -7.82 -1.48 20.58
N LYS A 24 -7.64 -0.25 20.10
CA LYS A 24 -8.28 0.95 20.67
C LYS A 24 -9.20 1.68 19.69
N ILE A 25 -8.89 1.65 18.40
CA ILE A 25 -9.69 2.34 17.37
C ILE A 25 -10.79 1.39 16.88
N GLU A 26 -11.92 1.40 17.60
CA GLU A 26 -13.17 0.67 17.28
C GLU A 26 -13.00 -0.86 17.16
N GLY A 27 -14.11 -1.60 17.21
CA GLY A 27 -14.10 -3.05 16.98
C GLY A 27 -13.87 -3.39 15.50
N TYR A 28 -13.50 -4.65 15.22
CA TYR A 28 -13.63 -5.16 13.86
C TYR A 28 -15.12 -5.40 13.55
N PRO A 29 -15.60 -5.03 12.36
CA PRO A 29 -16.94 -5.40 11.91
C PRO A 29 -17.00 -6.91 11.66
N SER A 30 -18.18 -7.43 11.32
CA SER A 30 -18.31 -8.81 10.86
C SER A 30 -17.29 -9.13 9.74
N PRO A 31 -16.68 -10.32 9.75
CA PRO A 31 -15.77 -10.75 8.69
C PRO A 31 -16.46 -10.77 7.33
N LEU A 32 -15.67 -10.66 6.25
CA LEU A 32 -16.16 -10.94 4.91
C LEU A 32 -16.68 -12.39 4.79
N PRO A 33 -17.64 -12.66 3.89
CA PRO A 33 -18.10 -14.02 3.62
C PRO A 33 -16.93 -14.93 3.29
N LYS A 34 -16.81 -16.05 4.01
CA LYS A 34 -15.75 -17.03 3.80
C LYS A 34 -15.84 -17.59 2.37
N SER A 35 -14.70 -17.74 1.71
CA SER A 35 -14.64 -18.34 0.38
C SER A 35 -14.99 -19.83 0.44
N GLU A 36 -15.72 -20.33 -0.55
CA GLU A 36 -15.98 -21.77 -0.73
C GLU A 36 -14.69 -22.53 -1.09
N THR A 37 -13.73 -21.84 -1.69
CA THR A 37 -12.42 -22.39 -2.08
C THR A 37 -11.26 -21.57 -1.49
N PRO A 38 -11.01 -21.62 -0.16
CA PRO A 38 -9.97 -20.80 0.50
C PRO A 38 -8.56 -21.03 -0.07
N THR A 39 -8.24 -22.25 -0.50
CA THR A 39 -6.94 -22.58 -1.11
C THR A 39 -6.74 -21.85 -2.43
N MET A 40 -7.78 -21.69 -3.23
CA MET A 40 -7.73 -20.93 -4.49
C MET A 40 -7.51 -19.44 -4.21
N GLU A 41 -8.20 -18.85 -3.23
CA GLU A 41 -7.98 -17.44 -2.85
C GLU A 41 -6.53 -17.17 -2.44
N LEU A 42 -5.92 -18.10 -1.69
CA LEU A 42 -4.52 -18.00 -1.29
C LEU A 42 -3.58 -18.13 -2.48
N PHE A 43 -3.83 -19.12 -3.35
CA PHE A 43 -3.04 -19.32 -4.56
C PHE A 43 -3.09 -18.08 -5.47
N GLU A 44 -4.27 -17.52 -5.71
CA GLU A 44 -4.45 -16.29 -6.48
C GLU A 44 -3.75 -15.10 -5.81
N THR A 45 -3.90 -14.95 -4.48
CA THR A 45 -3.24 -13.88 -3.72
C THR A 45 -1.73 -13.92 -3.93
N VAL A 46 -1.11 -15.09 -3.74
CA VAL A 46 0.34 -15.27 -3.91
C VAL A 46 0.76 -15.06 -5.36
N THR A 47 -0.02 -15.57 -6.32
CA THR A 47 0.28 -15.46 -7.76
C THR A 47 0.24 -14.00 -8.22
N ILE A 48 -0.83 -13.27 -7.89
CA ILE A 48 -1.01 -11.86 -8.25
C ILE A 48 0.11 -11.03 -7.62
N TRP A 49 0.39 -11.26 -6.34
CA TRP A 49 1.49 -10.59 -5.63
C TRP A 49 2.84 -10.88 -6.29
N LEU A 50 3.13 -12.14 -6.62
CA LEU A 50 4.41 -12.53 -7.23
C LEU A 50 4.61 -11.91 -8.61
N ILE A 51 3.56 -11.85 -9.44
CA ILE A 51 3.61 -11.17 -10.75
C ILE A 51 3.98 -9.70 -10.55
N ASN A 52 3.34 -9.02 -9.61
CA ASN A 52 3.61 -7.62 -9.31
C ASN A 52 5.03 -7.42 -8.76
N PHE A 53 5.45 -8.28 -7.83
CA PHE A 53 6.78 -8.29 -7.24
C PHE A 53 7.90 -8.48 -8.26
N VAL A 54 7.77 -9.48 -9.15
CA VAL A 54 8.75 -9.72 -10.23
C VAL A 54 8.80 -8.53 -11.18
N SER A 55 7.65 -7.97 -11.53
CA SER A 55 7.55 -6.79 -12.39
C SER A 55 8.27 -5.57 -11.81
N ILE A 56 8.03 -5.22 -10.53
CA ILE A 56 8.72 -4.08 -9.90
C ILE A 56 10.20 -4.38 -9.66
N THR A 57 10.56 -5.63 -9.33
CA THR A 57 11.96 -6.06 -9.19
C THR A 57 12.73 -5.85 -10.48
N TYR A 58 12.15 -6.24 -11.62
CA TYR A 58 12.76 -6.01 -12.93
C TYR A 58 12.99 -4.52 -13.18
N ILE A 59 11.96 -3.68 -12.98
CA ILE A 59 12.07 -2.23 -13.19
C ILE A 59 13.20 -1.63 -12.34
N VAL A 60 13.32 -2.05 -11.08
CA VAL A 60 14.36 -1.55 -10.19
C VAL A 60 15.76 -2.00 -10.63
N LEU A 61 15.93 -3.26 -11.02
CA LEU A 61 17.26 -3.82 -11.36
C LEU A 61 17.74 -3.41 -12.76
N PHE A 62 16.84 -3.24 -13.72
CA PHE A 62 17.18 -3.00 -15.13
C PHE A 62 16.75 -1.62 -15.65
N GLY A 63 16.12 -0.81 -14.80
CA GLY A 63 15.61 0.52 -15.13
C GLY A 63 14.24 0.50 -15.83
N SER A 64 13.49 1.59 -15.71
CA SER A 64 12.16 1.73 -16.33
C SER A 64 12.17 1.80 -17.85
N GLU A 65 13.28 2.26 -18.44
CA GLU A 65 13.43 2.41 -19.91
C GLU A 65 13.54 1.05 -20.63
N SER A 66 14.03 0.02 -19.94
CA SER A 66 14.13 -1.34 -20.47
C SER A 66 12.83 -2.13 -20.29
N TYR A 67 11.83 -1.58 -19.60
CA TYR A 67 10.56 -2.23 -19.33
C TYR A 67 9.48 -1.80 -20.34
N PRO A 68 8.61 -2.72 -20.80
CA PRO A 68 7.53 -2.36 -21.72
C PRO A 68 6.68 -1.22 -21.16
N SER A 69 6.42 -0.21 -21.98
CA SER A 69 5.61 0.96 -21.60
C SER A 69 4.82 1.50 -22.80
N VAL A 70 3.76 2.23 -22.50
CA VAL A 70 2.90 2.91 -23.48
C VAL A 70 2.83 4.39 -23.11
N ALA A 71 2.97 5.27 -24.10
CA ALA A 71 2.78 6.71 -23.91
C ALA A 71 1.33 7.10 -24.25
N ILE A 72 0.64 7.75 -23.32
CA ILE A 72 -0.73 8.25 -23.49
C ILE A 72 -0.72 9.74 -23.12
N GLY A 73 -1.03 10.61 -24.08
CA GLY A 73 -1.03 12.06 -23.84
C GLY A 73 0.32 12.62 -23.36
N GLY A 74 1.44 12.02 -23.79
CA GLY A 74 2.79 12.40 -23.37
C GLY A 74 3.26 11.80 -22.04
N ILE A 75 2.39 11.10 -21.30
CA ILE A 75 2.75 10.42 -20.05
C ILE A 75 3.06 8.95 -20.35
N ARG A 76 4.21 8.46 -19.89
CA ARG A 76 4.61 7.05 -20.04
C ARG A 76 4.05 6.20 -18.88
N PHE A 77 3.29 5.16 -19.22
CA PHE A 77 2.79 4.16 -18.29
C PHE A 77 3.48 2.82 -18.55
N SER A 78 4.14 2.27 -17.53
CA SER A 78 4.79 0.96 -17.62
C SER A 78 3.74 -0.17 -17.65
N ALA A 79 4.09 -1.31 -18.24
CA ALA A 79 3.26 -2.51 -18.15
C ALA A 79 2.98 -2.92 -16.69
N HIS A 80 3.87 -2.58 -15.75
CA HIS A 80 3.68 -2.78 -14.32
C HIS A 80 2.44 -2.03 -13.80
N PHE A 81 2.27 -0.77 -14.21
CA PHE A 81 1.09 0.03 -13.85
C PHE A 81 -0.19 -0.69 -14.27
N PHE A 82 -0.24 -1.17 -15.52
CA PHE A 82 -1.39 -1.91 -16.03
C PHE A 82 -1.59 -3.25 -15.34
N LEU A 83 -0.52 -3.99 -15.04
CA LEU A 83 -0.60 -5.25 -14.29
C LEU A 83 -1.20 -5.03 -12.90
N ALA A 84 -0.72 -4.02 -12.16
CA ALA A 84 -1.23 -3.69 -10.83
C ALA A 84 -2.70 -3.24 -10.84
N LEU A 85 -3.18 -2.65 -11.94
CA LEU A 85 -4.55 -2.17 -12.06
C LEU A 85 -5.51 -3.23 -12.61
N LEU A 86 -5.14 -3.84 -13.74
CA LEU A 86 -6.00 -4.71 -14.54
C LEU A 86 -6.02 -6.16 -14.04
N LEU A 87 -4.91 -6.66 -13.48
CA LEU A 87 -4.91 -8.04 -12.97
C LEU A 87 -5.90 -8.22 -11.81
N PRO A 88 -5.94 -7.33 -10.79
CA PRO A 88 -6.98 -7.42 -9.78
C PRO A 88 -8.39 -7.22 -10.33
N PHE A 89 -8.56 -6.36 -11.33
CA PHE A 89 -9.87 -6.15 -11.97
C PHE A 89 -10.36 -7.42 -12.67
N LEU A 90 -9.51 -8.06 -13.46
CA LEU A 90 -9.82 -9.31 -14.15
C LEU A 90 -10.20 -10.41 -13.14
N VAL A 91 -9.39 -10.60 -12.10
CA VAL A 91 -9.63 -11.65 -11.11
C VAL A 91 -10.89 -11.37 -10.29
N GLU A 92 -11.00 -10.18 -9.71
CA GLU A 92 -12.06 -9.88 -8.75
C GLU A 92 -13.40 -9.58 -9.41
N VAL A 93 -13.39 -8.79 -10.48
CA VAL A 93 -14.62 -8.28 -11.10
C VAL A 93 -15.09 -9.18 -12.24
N VAL A 94 -14.18 -9.68 -13.08
CA VAL A 94 -14.57 -10.49 -14.25
C VAL A 94 -14.74 -11.96 -13.89
N ILE A 95 -13.74 -12.57 -13.24
CA ILE A 95 -13.75 -14.00 -12.89
C ILE A 95 -14.66 -14.25 -11.69
N HIS A 96 -14.41 -13.57 -10.57
CA HIS A 96 -15.16 -13.77 -9.32
C HIS A 96 -16.45 -12.96 -9.21
N LYS A 97 -16.73 -12.07 -10.17
CA LYS A 97 -17.96 -11.26 -10.23
C LYS A 97 -18.25 -10.47 -8.95
N ARG A 98 -17.21 -10.04 -8.23
CA ARG A 98 -17.36 -9.28 -6.99
C ARG A 98 -17.90 -7.89 -7.27
N GLY A 99 -18.83 -7.45 -6.44
CA GLY A 99 -19.43 -6.12 -6.57
C GLY A 99 -18.50 -5.00 -6.11
N ALA A 100 -18.68 -3.78 -6.64
CA ALA A 100 -17.87 -2.62 -6.25
C ALA A 100 -17.86 -2.37 -4.72
N ARG A 101 -19.02 -2.51 -4.07
CA ARG A 101 -19.14 -2.36 -2.60
C ARG A 101 -18.34 -3.41 -1.82
N GLU A 102 -18.23 -4.62 -2.36
CA GLU A 102 -17.48 -5.72 -1.76
C GLU A 102 -15.97 -5.50 -1.83
N LEU A 103 -15.53 -4.79 -2.86
CA LEU A 103 -14.15 -4.35 -3.08
C LEU A 103 -13.84 -3.00 -2.38
N GLY A 104 -14.76 -2.50 -1.55
CA GLY A 104 -14.54 -1.29 -0.76
C GLY A 104 -14.77 0.02 -1.51
N PHE A 105 -15.34 0.00 -2.72
CA PHE A 105 -15.86 1.21 -3.38
C PHE A 105 -17.22 1.59 -2.76
N ARG A 106 -17.16 2.08 -1.52
CA ARG A 106 -18.33 2.50 -0.74
C ARG A 106 -17.94 3.55 0.27
N THR A 107 -18.93 4.22 0.85
CA THR A 107 -18.69 5.07 2.03
C THR A 107 -18.23 4.21 3.22
N PRO A 108 -17.36 4.74 4.10
CA PRO A 108 -16.94 4.02 5.30
C PRO A 108 -18.14 3.58 6.13
N ILE A 109 -18.13 2.33 6.61
CA ILE A 109 -19.14 1.87 7.58
C ILE A 109 -18.86 2.36 9.00
N ALA A 110 -17.62 2.75 9.26
CA ALA A 110 -17.15 3.27 10.53
C ALA A 110 -16.23 4.46 10.26
N TRP A 111 -16.67 5.65 10.66
CA TRP A 111 -15.96 6.90 10.37
C TRP A 111 -14.75 7.12 11.27
N LYS A 112 -14.76 6.60 12.50
CA LYS A 112 -13.61 6.72 13.41
C LYS A 112 -12.34 6.06 12.85
N PRO A 113 -12.34 4.79 12.40
CA PRO A 113 -11.17 4.20 11.75
C PRO A 113 -10.83 4.85 10.40
N ALA A 114 -11.82 5.35 9.65
CA ALA A 114 -11.56 6.10 8.42
C ALA A 114 -10.83 7.43 8.67
N ALA A 115 -11.29 8.21 9.66
CA ALA A 115 -10.66 9.46 10.07
C ALA A 115 -9.26 9.22 10.65
N ALA A 116 -9.09 8.15 11.44
CA ALA A 116 -7.78 7.76 11.92
C ALA A 116 -6.82 7.41 10.78
N LEU A 117 -7.30 6.69 9.75
CA LEU A 117 -6.48 6.33 8.59
C LEU A 117 -5.96 7.57 7.86
N VAL A 118 -6.85 8.51 7.54
CA VAL A 118 -6.49 9.81 6.92
C VAL A 118 -5.56 10.61 7.83
N GLY A 119 -5.88 10.68 9.14
CA GLY A 119 -5.08 11.40 10.12
C GLY A 119 -3.66 10.85 10.24
N PHE A 120 -3.47 9.53 10.24
CA PHE A 120 -2.15 8.93 10.19
C PHE A 120 -1.42 9.25 8.88
N GLY A 121 -2.10 9.18 7.73
CA GLY A 121 -1.53 9.60 6.45
C GLY A 121 -1.00 11.03 6.46
N MET A 122 -1.81 11.97 6.96
CA MET A 122 -1.42 13.37 7.13
C MET A 122 -0.26 13.53 8.12
N PHE A 123 -0.30 12.81 9.26
CA PHE A 123 0.77 12.80 10.25
C PHE A 123 2.10 12.39 9.61
N PHE A 124 2.13 11.28 8.86
CA PHE A 124 3.35 10.81 8.21
C PHE A 124 3.84 11.77 7.13
N GLY A 125 2.93 12.31 6.31
CA GLY A 125 3.27 13.32 5.31
C GLY A 125 3.85 14.59 5.94
N PHE A 126 3.32 15.01 7.10
CA PHE A 126 3.82 16.18 7.82
C PHE A 126 5.22 15.92 8.39
N PHE A 127 5.46 14.72 8.94
CA PHE A 127 6.80 14.35 9.38
C PHE A 127 7.80 14.27 8.22
N ALA A 128 7.39 13.73 7.06
CA ALA A 128 8.22 13.76 5.85
C ALA A 128 8.57 15.21 5.46
N PHE A 129 7.59 16.11 5.48
CA PHE A 129 7.81 17.54 5.23
C PHE A 129 8.80 18.17 6.22
N LEU A 130 8.71 17.86 7.52
CA LEU A 130 9.65 18.40 8.51
C LEU A 130 11.09 17.93 8.31
N PHE A 131 11.31 16.73 7.77
CA PHE A 131 12.65 16.19 7.56
C PHE A 131 13.24 16.47 6.18
N GLU A 132 12.39 16.58 5.16
CA GLU A 132 12.81 16.69 3.75
C GLU A 132 12.58 18.11 3.17
N GLY A 133 11.74 18.93 3.83
CA GLY A 133 11.34 20.25 3.36
C GLY A 133 10.20 20.21 2.33
N SER A 134 9.77 21.39 1.85
CA SER A 134 8.87 21.46 0.70
C SER A 134 9.62 21.17 -0.60
N VAL A 135 9.01 20.36 -1.45
CA VAL A 135 9.49 20.14 -2.82
C VAL A 135 8.32 20.42 -3.75
N SER A 136 8.31 21.60 -4.37
CA SER A 136 7.28 21.97 -5.34
C SER A 136 7.18 20.91 -6.45
N LYS A 137 6.00 20.29 -6.58
CA LYS A 137 5.70 19.32 -7.64
C LYS A 137 4.70 19.95 -8.61
N GLY A 138 4.91 19.72 -9.89
CA GLY A 138 3.93 20.08 -10.92
C GLY A 138 2.60 19.38 -10.68
N VAL A 139 1.50 20.02 -11.11
CA VAL A 139 0.13 19.50 -10.95
C VAL A 139 -0.02 18.13 -11.62
N ASP A 140 0.65 17.92 -12.75
CA ASP A 140 0.75 16.63 -13.44
C ASP A 140 1.31 15.53 -12.53
N LYS A 141 2.40 15.80 -11.81
CA LYS A 141 3.02 14.84 -10.88
C LYS A 141 2.13 14.57 -9.68
N LEU A 142 1.39 15.57 -9.20
CA LEU A 142 0.44 15.41 -8.10
C LEU A 142 -0.76 14.54 -8.52
N ILE A 143 -1.27 14.71 -9.72
CA ILE A 143 -2.35 13.87 -10.29
C ILE A 143 -1.86 12.43 -10.51
N ILE A 144 -0.68 12.27 -11.10
CA ILE A 144 -0.07 10.95 -11.31
C ILE A 144 0.23 10.29 -9.95
N GLY A 145 0.64 11.04 -8.95
CA GLY A 145 0.84 10.58 -7.57
C GLY A 145 -0.45 10.03 -6.94
N PHE A 146 -1.57 10.68 -7.17
CA PHE A 146 -2.86 10.16 -6.70
C PHE A 146 -3.23 8.83 -7.39
N LEU A 147 -3.04 8.74 -8.70
CA LEU A 147 -3.44 7.56 -9.47
C LEU A 147 -2.48 6.36 -9.31
N SER A 148 -1.17 6.61 -9.34
CA SER A 148 -0.15 5.57 -9.55
C SER A 148 0.37 4.93 -8.28
N PRO A 149 0.86 5.63 -7.25
CA PRO A 149 1.09 4.99 -5.96
C PRO A 149 -0.21 4.88 -5.16
N SER A 150 -0.96 5.96 -4.94
CA SER A 150 -2.02 5.95 -3.92
C SER A 150 -3.24 5.10 -4.29
N PHE A 151 -3.87 5.34 -5.44
CA PHE A 151 -5.05 4.57 -5.83
C PHE A 151 -4.69 3.12 -6.19
N LYS A 152 -3.73 2.93 -7.10
CA LYS A 152 -3.30 1.62 -7.59
C LYS A 152 -2.87 0.69 -6.46
N GLU A 153 -2.10 1.17 -5.48
CA GLU A 153 -1.63 0.30 -4.39
C GLU A 153 -2.75 -0.04 -3.41
N GLU A 154 -3.62 0.89 -3.05
CA GLU A 154 -4.74 0.54 -2.16
C GLU A 154 -5.78 -0.35 -2.86
N TRP A 155 -5.97 -0.18 -4.17
CA TRP A 155 -6.71 -1.12 -5.01
C TRP A 155 -6.09 -2.53 -4.94
N PHE A 156 -4.80 -2.64 -5.20
CA PHE A 156 -4.10 -3.92 -5.22
C PHE A 156 -4.04 -4.57 -3.83
N TYR A 157 -3.56 -3.86 -2.81
CA TYR A 157 -3.32 -4.42 -1.49
C TYR A 157 -4.56 -4.49 -0.60
N ARG A 158 -5.45 -3.48 -0.62
CA ARG A 158 -6.64 -3.47 0.26
C ARG A 158 -7.84 -4.09 -0.40
N ALA A 159 -8.22 -3.60 -1.58
CA ALA A 159 -9.43 -4.10 -2.23
C ALA A 159 -9.28 -5.58 -2.60
N THR A 160 -8.11 -5.98 -3.09
CA THR A 160 -7.86 -7.33 -3.58
C THR A 160 -7.16 -8.22 -2.56
N LEU A 161 -5.86 -8.05 -2.31
CA LEU A 161 -5.09 -9.04 -1.52
C LEU A 161 -5.63 -9.17 -0.08
N GLN A 162 -5.87 -8.06 0.61
CA GLN A 162 -6.40 -8.06 1.97
C GLN A 162 -7.79 -8.71 2.06
N SER A 163 -8.68 -8.40 1.12
CA SER A 163 -10.03 -9.01 1.08
C SER A 163 -9.97 -10.51 0.81
N LYS A 164 -9.13 -10.97 -0.12
CA LYS A 164 -8.91 -12.41 -0.38
C LYS A 164 -8.36 -13.13 0.84
N LEU A 165 -7.31 -12.57 1.46
CA LEU A 165 -6.72 -13.12 2.68
C LEU A 165 -7.74 -13.23 3.81
N GLU A 166 -8.63 -12.25 3.96
CA GLU A 166 -9.68 -12.31 4.96
C GLU A 166 -10.70 -13.41 4.70
N ARG A 167 -11.14 -13.58 3.45
CA ARG A 167 -12.07 -14.67 3.09
C ARG A 167 -11.45 -16.05 3.26
N ALA A 168 -10.14 -16.18 3.07
CA ALA A 168 -9.44 -17.44 3.19
C ALA A 168 -9.05 -17.78 4.64
N LEU A 169 -8.53 -16.79 5.38
CA LEU A 169 -7.85 -16.99 6.67
C LEU A 169 -8.55 -16.31 7.86
N GLY A 170 -9.53 -15.46 7.61
CA GLY A 170 -10.15 -14.59 8.61
C GLY A 170 -9.37 -13.31 8.90
N GLN A 171 -10.03 -12.36 9.58
CA GLN A 171 -9.52 -11.00 9.81
C GLN A 171 -8.15 -10.96 10.50
N ASN A 172 -7.95 -11.78 11.54
CA ASN A 172 -6.72 -11.74 12.35
C ASN A 172 -5.46 -12.11 11.56
N LYS A 173 -5.57 -13.11 10.68
CA LYS A 173 -4.45 -13.51 9.82
C LYS A 173 -4.31 -12.58 8.62
N ALA A 174 -5.42 -12.04 8.14
CA ALA A 174 -5.43 -11.21 6.95
C ALA A 174 -4.62 -9.91 7.09
N TRP A 175 -4.78 -9.12 8.17
CA TRP A 175 -3.96 -7.91 8.30
C TRP A 175 -2.48 -8.26 8.41
N PHE A 176 -2.16 -9.33 9.16
CA PHE A 176 -0.78 -9.72 9.41
C PHE A 176 -0.07 -10.10 8.10
N PHE A 177 -0.65 -11.02 7.33
CA PHE A 177 -0.08 -11.43 6.05
C PHE A 177 -0.18 -10.33 4.99
N GLY A 178 -1.27 -9.55 4.98
CA GLY A 178 -1.43 -8.43 4.05
C GLY A 178 -0.35 -7.36 4.22
N GLY A 179 -0.03 -6.99 5.47
CA GLY A 179 1.05 -6.04 5.74
C GLY A 179 2.44 -6.63 5.51
N LEU A 180 2.64 -7.93 5.76
CA LEU A 180 3.89 -8.60 5.41
C LEU A 180 4.13 -8.59 3.89
N LEU A 181 3.13 -8.97 3.09
CA LEU A 181 3.21 -8.93 1.63
C LEU A 181 3.45 -7.51 1.10
N PHE A 182 2.83 -6.50 1.71
CA PHE A 182 3.09 -5.10 1.38
C PHE A 182 4.56 -4.73 1.65
N GLY A 183 5.10 -5.04 2.84
CA GLY A 183 6.50 -4.75 3.14
C GLY A 183 7.48 -5.49 2.22
N LEU A 184 7.26 -6.79 1.98
CA LEU A 184 8.08 -7.60 1.09
C LEU A 184 8.11 -7.06 -0.34
N ALA A 185 7.00 -6.47 -0.82
CA ALA A 185 6.95 -5.88 -2.15
C ALA A 185 7.91 -4.69 -2.34
N HIS A 186 8.36 -4.08 -1.24
CA HIS A 186 9.29 -2.96 -1.22
C HIS A 186 10.76 -3.39 -1.11
N ILE A 187 11.07 -4.70 -1.05
CA ILE A 187 12.46 -5.18 -1.04
C ILE A 187 13.27 -4.59 -2.22
N PRO A 188 12.78 -4.61 -3.48
CA PRO A 188 13.54 -4.07 -4.61
C PRO A 188 13.95 -2.63 -4.37
N THR A 189 13.00 -1.77 -4.00
CA THR A 189 13.27 -0.34 -3.76
C THR A 189 14.15 -0.10 -2.54
N ASN A 190 14.01 -0.90 -1.48
CA ASN A 190 14.73 -0.73 -0.21
C ASN A 190 16.19 -1.18 -0.27
N PHE A 191 16.51 -2.21 -1.05
CA PHE A 191 17.84 -2.84 -1.07
C PHE A 191 18.58 -2.70 -2.40
N PHE A 192 17.89 -2.29 -3.48
CA PHE A 192 18.48 -2.24 -4.82
C PHE A 192 18.08 -1.00 -5.64
N GLY A 193 17.21 -0.13 -5.11
CA GLY A 193 16.63 0.98 -5.87
C GLY A 193 16.85 2.36 -5.24
N PRO A 194 16.02 3.35 -5.59
CA PRO A 194 16.22 4.74 -5.17
C PRO A 194 16.29 4.94 -3.64
N LEU A 195 15.58 4.11 -2.86
CA LEU A 195 15.58 4.22 -1.40
C LEU A 195 16.86 3.64 -0.77
N TRP A 196 17.49 2.68 -1.46
CA TRP A 196 18.80 2.15 -1.09
C TRP A 196 19.88 3.23 -1.24
N GLU A 197 19.92 3.88 -2.39
CA GLU A 197 20.82 4.99 -2.69
C GLU A 197 20.59 6.18 -1.75
N ALA A 198 19.33 6.58 -1.54
CA ALA A 198 18.97 7.69 -0.63
C ALA A 198 19.36 7.45 0.83
N SER A 199 19.58 6.19 1.21
CA SER A 199 20.06 5.78 2.54
C SER A 199 21.58 5.67 2.66
N GLY A 200 22.31 5.98 1.58
CA GLY A 200 23.77 5.81 1.52
C GLY A 200 24.18 4.34 1.59
N TYR A 201 23.39 3.43 1.00
CA TYR A 201 23.67 1.99 0.99
C TYR A 201 23.75 1.39 2.41
N SER A 202 22.96 1.92 3.35
CA SER A 202 22.96 1.47 4.75
C SER A 202 22.03 0.29 4.96
N MET A 203 22.60 -0.90 5.18
CA MET A 203 21.83 -2.13 5.45
C MET A 203 20.86 -1.96 6.62
N ALA A 204 21.29 -1.28 7.69
CA ALA A 204 20.43 -1.02 8.84
C ALA A 204 19.24 -0.12 8.48
N ALA A 205 19.45 0.93 7.67
CA ALA A 205 18.36 1.79 7.22
C ALA A 205 17.37 1.02 6.33
N ALA A 206 17.86 0.17 5.42
CA ALA A 206 17.02 -0.67 4.57
C ALA A 206 16.16 -1.66 5.37
N LEU A 207 16.74 -2.32 6.39
CA LEU A 207 16.00 -3.23 7.29
C LEU A 207 14.93 -2.51 8.10
N PHE A 208 15.23 -1.35 8.68
CA PHE A 208 14.23 -0.57 9.42
C PHE A 208 13.16 0.00 8.48
N ARG A 209 13.51 0.39 7.25
CA ARG A 209 12.55 0.79 6.24
C ARG A 209 11.62 -0.37 5.87
N LEU A 210 12.15 -1.57 5.67
CA LEU A 210 11.35 -2.77 5.42
C LEU A 210 10.38 -3.04 6.58
N LEU A 211 10.86 -2.98 7.83
CA LEU A 211 10.00 -3.11 9.01
C LEU A 211 8.92 -2.03 9.05
N GLY A 212 9.29 -0.78 8.74
CA GLY A 212 8.35 0.33 8.61
C GLY A 212 7.28 0.06 7.57
N GLN A 213 7.64 -0.44 6.39
CA GLN A 213 6.67 -0.80 5.33
C GLN A 213 5.75 -1.93 5.77
N CYS A 214 6.26 -2.97 6.44
CA CYS A 214 5.40 -4.00 7.04
C CYS A 214 4.40 -3.37 8.04
N ALA A 215 4.87 -2.47 8.90
CA ALA A 215 4.05 -1.80 9.90
C ALA A 215 2.99 -0.87 9.27
N PHE A 216 3.33 -0.15 8.20
CA PHE A 216 2.36 0.63 7.40
C PHE A 216 1.29 -0.27 6.81
N GLY A 217 1.71 -1.37 6.17
CA GLY A 217 0.79 -2.36 5.62
C GLY A 217 -0.15 -2.94 6.67
N TRP A 218 0.34 -3.23 7.89
CA TRP A 218 -0.50 -3.66 9.02
C TRP A 218 -1.46 -2.56 9.46
N LEU A 219 -0.98 -1.34 9.67
CA LEU A 219 -1.79 -0.21 10.14
C LEU A 219 -2.95 0.07 9.19
N TRP A 220 -2.64 0.22 7.90
CA TRP A 220 -3.64 0.51 6.87
C TRP A 220 -4.54 -0.69 6.61
N GLY A 221 -4.02 -1.92 6.62
CA GLY A 221 -4.83 -3.14 6.49
C GLY A 221 -5.86 -3.28 7.62
N ILE A 222 -5.45 -2.99 8.86
CA ILE A 222 -6.36 -2.99 10.03
C ILE A 222 -7.44 -1.93 9.87
N LEU A 223 -7.06 -0.67 9.62
CA LEU A 223 -8.02 0.42 9.52
C LEU A 223 -8.96 0.24 8.33
N TYR A 224 -8.46 -0.24 7.19
CA TYR A 224 -9.25 -0.64 6.03
C TYR A 224 -10.26 -1.71 6.40
N MET A 225 -9.87 -2.80 7.07
CA MET A 225 -10.83 -3.84 7.47
C MET A 225 -11.91 -3.30 8.42
N LYS A 226 -11.57 -2.32 9.26
CA LYS A 226 -12.55 -1.69 10.18
C LYS A 226 -13.52 -0.77 9.48
N ASN A 227 -13.08 -0.02 8.46
CA ASN A 227 -13.92 0.96 7.77
C ASN A 227 -14.53 0.47 6.44
N ARG A 228 -13.97 -0.58 5.85
CA ARG A 228 -14.39 -1.27 4.61
C ARG A 228 -14.52 -0.36 3.39
N SER A 229 -13.72 0.69 3.34
CA SER A 229 -13.68 1.64 2.23
C SER A 229 -12.24 1.87 1.80
N ILE A 230 -11.99 1.83 0.50
CA ILE A 230 -10.67 2.14 -0.05
C ILE A 230 -10.40 3.64 -0.06
N PHE A 231 -11.42 4.50 -0.14
CA PHE A 231 -11.23 5.95 -0.30
C PHE A 231 -10.40 6.59 0.83
N PRO A 232 -10.65 6.33 2.14
CA PRO A 232 -9.79 6.85 3.19
C PRO A 232 -8.35 6.34 3.08
N ALA A 233 -8.14 5.11 2.61
CA ALA A 233 -6.81 4.55 2.41
C ALA A 233 -6.08 5.27 1.28
N VAL A 234 -6.74 5.50 0.14
CA VAL A 234 -6.17 6.24 -1.01
C VAL A 234 -5.79 7.66 -0.60
N ILE A 235 -6.68 8.35 0.13
CA ILE A 235 -6.42 9.71 0.62
C ILE A 235 -5.27 9.72 1.63
N ALA A 236 -5.24 8.77 2.57
CA ALA A 236 -4.18 8.66 3.55
C ALA A 236 -2.81 8.40 2.90
N HIS A 237 -2.76 7.48 1.93
CA HIS A 237 -1.56 7.16 1.17
C HIS A 237 -1.08 8.38 0.39
N TYR A 238 -2.00 9.08 -0.28
CA TYR A 238 -1.67 10.30 -1.01
C TYR A 238 -1.06 11.37 -0.11
N PHE A 239 -1.63 11.60 1.08
CA PHE A 239 -1.03 12.55 2.03
C PHE A 239 0.33 12.08 2.56
N ALA A 240 0.49 10.79 2.85
CA ALA A 240 1.76 10.27 3.32
C ALA A 240 2.91 10.53 2.32
N ASP A 241 2.64 10.40 1.03
CA ASP A 241 3.66 10.52 -0.03
C ASP A 241 3.82 11.93 -0.61
N PHE A 242 2.74 12.70 -0.68
CA PHE A 242 2.69 13.93 -1.47
C PHE A 242 2.40 15.18 -0.66
N LEU A 243 2.06 15.10 0.64
CA LEU A 243 1.85 16.31 1.45
C LEU A 243 3.04 17.30 1.39
N PRO A 244 4.33 16.88 1.42
CA PRO A 244 5.45 17.81 1.29
C PRO A 244 5.50 18.58 -0.04
N GLY A 245 4.81 18.10 -1.08
CA GLY A 245 4.71 18.78 -2.37
C GLY A 245 3.42 19.58 -2.58
N LEU A 246 2.53 19.61 -1.59
CA LEU A 246 1.28 20.39 -1.61
C LEU A 246 1.40 21.73 -0.88
N VAL A 247 2.45 21.91 -0.06
CA VAL A 247 2.69 23.08 0.80
C VAL A 247 3.82 23.96 0.28
#